data_AF-A0A4Q1DCA2-F1
#
_entry.id   AF-A0A4Q1DCA2-F1
#
_cell.length_a   1.000
_cell.length_b   1.000
_cell.length_c   1.000
_cell.angle_alpha   90.00
_cell.angle_beta   90.00
_cell.angle_gamma   90.00
#
_symmetry.space_group_name_H-M   'P 1'
#
loop_
_entity.id
_entity.type
_entity.pdbx_description
1 polymer ?
#
loop_
_entity_poly.entity_id
_entity_poly.type
_entity_poly.pdbx_seq_one_letter_code
_entity_poly.pdbx_strand_id
1 'polypeptide(L)'
;MKYLPRLIWVCLFATLGINTVHSQGGSRIVRSQASMMEDSLKVIGQTMAYDQSPIKRFAADSLFIRVLVRALKLQGSFQYPFDSVSMISKLYPADSSFRIFTWQFERESFYRQRGAIQMKTADGSLKLFPLIDVSEFTSTPTDSVRSNLNWIGAIYYKLIEKRYNNKTYYTLLGLDDNEFSTTKKWIDVLTFNSNGQPQFGGPYFAYKNDSIKPAQPAFRFCLEYKKDTRARLNYDQDMDMILFDHLVSESSNQSKKYTLIPDGDSEGFKWQNGRWEHIVKVFNSSLEDGQAPVPLPIKGDGGASDEKKLWEQSLRNMEKEKAKAQEQQPSSQKKKLQQNQRADPREAPSN
;
A
#
# COMPACT_ATOMS: atom_id res chain seq x y z
N MET A 1 -58.16 66.00 -16.82
CA MET A 1 -57.22 64.87 -17.08
C MET A 1 -56.31 64.76 -15.86
N LYS A 2 -56.76 64.07 -14.81
CA LYS A 2 -56.33 62.72 -14.38
C LYS A 2 -54.84 62.61 -14.02
N TYR A 3 -54.58 62.82 -12.73
CA TYR A 3 -53.42 62.35 -11.97
C TYR A 3 -53.30 60.81 -12.01
N LEU A 4 -52.08 60.27 -12.00
CA LEU A 4 -51.75 59.02 -11.28
C LEU A 4 -50.21 58.86 -11.13
N PRO A 5 -49.70 58.53 -9.93
CA PRO A 5 -48.28 58.26 -9.68
C PRO A 5 -47.96 56.77 -9.87
N ARG A 6 -46.73 56.43 -10.29
CA ARG A 6 -46.26 55.02 -10.34
C ARG A 6 -45.40 54.69 -9.13
N LEU A 7 -45.95 53.80 -8.32
CA LEU A 7 -45.38 53.16 -7.14
C LEU A 7 -44.05 52.46 -7.43
N ILE A 8 -43.14 52.62 -6.46
CA ILE A 8 -41.96 51.81 -6.22
C ILE A 8 -42.42 50.45 -5.67
N TRP A 9 -42.03 49.34 -6.32
CA TRP A 9 -42.16 47.98 -5.78
C TRP A 9 -40.78 47.53 -5.27
N VAL A 10 -40.57 47.59 -3.96
CA VAL A 10 -39.47 46.88 -3.28
C VAL A 10 -39.99 45.49 -2.92
N CYS A 11 -39.56 44.47 -3.66
CA CYS A 11 -39.78 43.07 -3.30
C CYS A 11 -38.82 42.68 -2.16
N LEU A 12 -39.33 42.66 -0.93
CA LEU A 12 -38.67 42.03 0.20
C LEU A 12 -38.76 40.50 0.03
N PHE A 13 -37.70 39.86 -0.47
CA PHE A 13 -37.56 38.40 -0.39
C PHE A 13 -37.14 38.03 1.04
N ALA A 14 -38.10 37.57 1.84
CA ALA A 14 -37.83 36.90 3.10
C ALA A 14 -37.27 35.50 2.80
N THR A 15 -35.94 35.36 2.78
CA THR A 15 -35.29 34.05 2.75
C THR A 15 -35.46 33.39 4.12
N LEU A 16 -36.41 32.47 4.21
CA LEU A 16 -36.49 31.46 5.27
C LEU A 16 -35.22 30.59 5.19
N GLY A 17 -34.24 30.91 6.03
CA GLY A 17 -33.08 30.07 6.27
C GLY A 17 -33.53 28.77 6.92
N ILE A 18 -33.63 27.69 6.13
CA ILE A 18 -33.74 26.34 6.66
C ILE A 18 -32.39 26.00 7.26
N ASN A 19 -32.23 26.23 8.57
CA ASN A 19 -31.12 25.68 9.32
C ASN A 19 -31.28 24.15 9.34
N THR A 20 -30.58 23.45 8.45
CA THR A 20 -30.38 22.01 8.58
C THR A 20 -29.55 21.76 9.83
N VAL A 21 -30.24 21.51 10.95
CA VAL A 21 -29.65 20.94 12.16
C VAL A 21 -29.09 19.58 11.77
N HIS A 22 -27.78 19.50 11.54
CA HIS A 22 -27.10 18.23 11.39
C HIS A 22 -27.21 17.50 12.73
N SER A 23 -27.97 16.39 12.74
CA SER A 23 -28.18 15.53 13.91
C SER A 23 -26.85 14.98 14.43
N GLN A 24 -26.23 15.68 15.37
CA GLN A 24 -25.02 15.19 16.06
C GLN A 24 -25.33 13.96 16.93
N GLY A 25 -26.57 13.80 17.38
CA GLY A 25 -27.02 12.65 18.18
C GLY A 25 -27.02 11.32 17.40
N GLY A 26 -27.48 11.34 16.15
CA GLY A 26 -27.50 10.14 15.30
C GLY A 26 -26.09 9.61 14.99
N SER A 27 -25.14 10.53 14.73
CA SER A 27 -23.74 10.18 14.48
C SER A 27 -23.06 9.50 15.68
N ARG A 28 -23.37 9.97 16.90
CA ARG A 28 -22.80 9.39 18.13
C ARG A 28 -23.30 7.97 18.40
N ILE A 29 -24.60 7.72 18.18
CA ILE A 29 -25.20 6.39 18.34
C ILE A 29 -24.60 5.40 17.34
N VAL A 30 -24.50 5.80 16.07
CA VAL A 30 -23.88 4.98 15.02
C VAL A 30 -22.43 4.64 15.37
N ARG A 31 -21.64 5.62 15.83
CA ARG A 31 -20.26 5.40 16.25
C ARG A 31 -20.17 4.42 17.42
N SER A 32 -21.07 4.53 18.41
CA SER A 32 -21.13 3.60 19.54
C SER A 32 -21.46 2.17 19.09
N GLN A 33 -22.43 2.00 18.21
CA GLN A 33 -22.79 0.68 17.67
C GLN A 33 -21.65 0.07 16.84
N ALA A 34 -20.99 0.88 16.01
CA ALA A 34 -19.84 0.46 15.23
C ALA A 34 -18.69 0.00 16.14
N SER A 35 -18.43 0.70 17.24
CA SER A 35 -17.41 0.34 18.24
C SER A 35 -17.69 -1.02 18.90
N MET A 36 -18.94 -1.28 19.32
CA MET A 36 -19.29 -2.58 19.92
C MET A 36 -19.12 -3.75 18.93
N MET A 37 -19.46 -3.52 17.66
CA MET A 37 -19.24 -4.51 16.60
C MET A 37 -17.76 -4.68 16.29
N GLU A 38 -16.98 -3.60 16.34
CA GLU A 38 -15.53 -3.63 16.18
C GLU A 38 -14.85 -4.47 17.27
N ASP A 39 -15.24 -4.32 18.53
CA ASP A 39 -14.73 -5.13 19.64
C ASP A 39 -15.00 -6.63 19.40
N SER A 40 -16.20 -6.95 18.91
CA SER A 40 -16.55 -8.33 18.53
C SER A 40 -15.69 -8.82 17.36
N LEU A 41 -15.54 -8.00 16.31
CA LEU A 41 -14.74 -8.33 15.12
C LEU A 41 -13.27 -8.56 15.48
N LYS A 42 -12.72 -7.80 16.41
CA LYS A 42 -11.35 -7.97 16.90
C LYS A 42 -11.16 -9.35 17.51
N VAL A 43 -12.04 -9.76 18.44
CA VAL A 43 -11.97 -11.08 19.09
C VAL A 43 -12.15 -12.21 18.07
N ILE A 44 -13.16 -12.10 17.21
CA ILE A 44 -13.43 -13.12 16.18
C ILE A 44 -12.26 -13.21 15.19
N GLY A 45 -11.69 -12.07 14.79
CA GLY A 45 -10.53 -12.02 13.91
C GLY A 45 -9.30 -12.72 14.51
N GLN A 46 -9.07 -12.57 15.81
CA GLN A 46 -7.98 -13.29 16.51
C GLN A 46 -8.21 -14.81 16.48
N THR A 47 -9.44 -15.27 16.74
CA THR A 47 -9.79 -16.70 16.61
C THR A 47 -9.59 -17.20 15.18
N MET A 48 -10.00 -16.42 14.18
CA MET A 48 -9.85 -16.76 12.77
C MET A 48 -8.38 -16.90 12.35
N ALA A 49 -7.49 -16.05 12.87
CA ALA A 49 -6.08 -16.05 12.53
C ALA A 49 -5.25 -17.10 13.29
N TYR A 50 -5.55 -17.32 14.59
CA TYR A 50 -4.63 -18.02 15.49
C TYR A 50 -5.17 -19.30 16.13
N ASP A 51 -6.47 -19.61 16.02
CA ASP A 51 -6.99 -20.84 16.61
C ASP A 51 -6.37 -22.07 15.92
N GLN A 52 -5.97 -23.06 16.71
CA GLN A 52 -5.33 -24.28 16.22
C GLN A 52 -6.30 -25.20 15.46
N SER A 53 -7.62 -25.06 15.67
CA SER A 53 -8.63 -25.86 15.00
C SER A 53 -9.08 -25.21 13.69
N PRO A 54 -8.86 -25.86 12.52
CA PRO A 54 -9.36 -25.35 11.25
C PRO A 54 -10.88 -25.14 11.22
N ILE A 55 -11.63 -25.98 11.96
CA ILE A 55 -13.09 -25.88 12.09
C ILE A 55 -13.47 -24.59 12.83
N LYS A 56 -12.77 -24.26 13.93
CA LYS A 56 -13.01 -23.01 14.67
C LYS A 56 -12.64 -21.79 13.84
N ARG A 57 -11.51 -21.83 13.12
CA ARG A 57 -11.14 -20.75 12.17
C ARG A 57 -12.22 -20.52 11.12
N PHE A 58 -12.78 -21.59 10.56
CA PHE A 58 -13.87 -21.48 9.58
C PHE A 58 -15.17 -20.93 10.16
N ALA A 59 -15.56 -21.37 11.35
CA ALA A 59 -16.71 -20.85 12.05
C ALA A 59 -16.53 -19.36 12.39
N ALA A 60 -15.31 -18.98 12.79
CA ALA A 60 -14.91 -17.60 13.03
C ALA A 60 -15.00 -16.75 11.75
N ASP A 61 -14.49 -17.20 10.60
CA ASP A 61 -14.66 -16.51 9.29
C ASP A 61 -16.14 -16.24 8.99
N SER A 62 -16.98 -17.27 9.13
CA SER A 62 -18.42 -17.16 8.89
C SER A 62 -19.10 -16.17 9.83
N LEU A 63 -18.72 -16.14 11.11
CA LEU A 63 -19.23 -15.19 12.08
C LEU A 63 -18.71 -13.77 11.82
N PHE A 64 -17.43 -13.65 11.48
CA PHE A 64 -16.75 -12.40 11.15
C PHE A 64 -17.47 -11.68 10.01
N ILE A 65 -17.74 -12.39 8.91
CA ILE A 65 -18.48 -11.85 7.76
C ILE A 65 -19.86 -11.32 8.20
N ARG A 66 -20.61 -12.08 9.01
CA ARG A 66 -21.93 -11.66 9.48
C ARG A 66 -21.87 -10.37 10.32
N VAL A 67 -20.93 -10.29 11.25
CA VAL A 67 -20.75 -9.10 12.10
C VAL A 67 -20.24 -7.92 11.29
N LEU A 68 -19.28 -8.14 10.38
CA LEU A 68 -18.72 -7.10 9.53
C LEU A 68 -19.82 -6.50 8.66
N VAL A 69 -20.60 -7.32 7.96
CA VAL A 69 -21.71 -6.84 7.11
C VAL A 69 -22.75 -6.07 7.93
N ARG A 70 -23.06 -6.49 9.17
CA ARG A 70 -23.94 -5.71 10.05
C ARG A 70 -23.34 -4.35 10.40
N ALA A 71 -22.05 -4.29 10.70
CA ALA A 71 -21.35 -3.03 10.98
C ALA A 71 -21.31 -2.11 9.75
N LEU A 72 -21.09 -2.68 8.56
CA LEU A 72 -21.07 -1.93 7.31
C LEU A 72 -22.45 -1.41 6.91
N LYS A 73 -23.54 -2.05 7.36
CA LYS A 73 -24.92 -1.57 7.14
C LYS A 73 -25.28 -0.32 7.96
N LEU A 74 -24.51 0.03 8.98
CA LEU A 74 -24.72 1.28 9.72
C LEU A 74 -24.54 2.46 8.76
N GLN A 75 -25.47 3.42 8.79
CA GLN A 75 -25.42 4.58 7.91
C GLN A 75 -24.14 5.39 8.16
N GLY A 76 -23.37 5.66 7.12
CA GLY A 76 -22.09 6.38 7.23
C GLY A 76 -20.92 5.52 7.76
N SER A 77 -21.07 4.20 7.84
CA SER A 77 -20.01 3.27 8.28
C SER A 77 -18.70 3.39 7.48
N PHE A 78 -18.74 3.92 6.25
CA PHE A 78 -17.57 4.16 5.41
C PHE A 78 -16.50 5.01 6.11
N GLN A 79 -16.92 5.99 6.94
CA GLN A 79 -16.02 6.87 7.67
C GLN A 79 -15.48 6.25 8.96
N TYR A 80 -16.07 5.14 9.41
CA TYR A 80 -15.62 4.45 10.62
C TYR A 80 -14.46 3.51 10.27
N PRO A 81 -13.25 3.68 10.84
CA PRO A 81 -12.05 3.06 10.30
C PRO A 81 -11.85 1.57 10.66
N PHE A 82 -12.45 1.10 11.77
CA PHE A 82 -12.23 -0.26 12.31
C PHE A 82 -10.76 -0.58 12.63
N ASP A 83 -10.04 0.39 13.20
CA ASP A 83 -8.58 0.33 13.42
C ASP A 83 -8.14 -0.82 14.35
N SER A 84 -8.97 -1.20 15.32
CA SER A 84 -8.64 -2.27 16.27
C SER A 84 -8.78 -3.68 15.67
N VAL A 85 -9.42 -3.82 14.51
CA VAL A 85 -9.54 -5.09 13.78
C VAL A 85 -8.28 -5.31 12.93
N SER A 86 -7.14 -5.53 13.59
CA SER A 86 -5.82 -5.64 12.93
C SER A 86 -5.62 -6.92 12.11
N MET A 87 -6.47 -7.93 12.30
CA MET A 87 -6.37 -9.24 11.61
C MET A 87 -6.81 -9.20 10.14
N ILE A 88 -7.32 -8.07 9.67
CA ILE A 88 -7.70 -7.87 8.28
C ILE A 88 -7.02 -6.63 7.70
N SER A 89 -6.70 -6.68 6.43
CA SER A 89 -6.29 -5.50 5.69
C SER A 89 -7.49 -4.62 5.33
N LYS A 90 -7.25 -3.31 5.38
CA LYS A 90 -8.21 -2.23 5.12
C LYS A 90 -7.48 -1.14 4.36
N LEU A 91 -7.74 -0.97 3.08
CA LEU A 91 -7.06 0.03 2.26
C LEU A 91 -8.05 1.01 1.65
N TYR A 92 -7.66 2.29 1.65
CA TYR A 92 -8.36 3.38 0.98
C TYR A 92 -7.48 3.90 -0.17
N PRO A 93 -8.07 4.21 -1.34
CA PRO A 93 -7.42 5.05 -2.34
C PRO A 93 -7.28 6.49 -1.83
N ALA A 94 -6.40 7.27 -2.46
CA ALA A 94 -6.17 8.66 -2.08
C ALA A 94 -7.44 9.51 -2.27
N ASP A 95 -8.24 9.20 -3.29
CA ASP A 95 -9.53 9.84 -3.53
C ASP A 95 -10.67 9.41 -2.57
N SER A 96 -10.43 8.41 -1.71
CA SER A 96 -11.42 7.85 -0.79
C SER A 96 -12.73 7.39 -1.46
N SER A 97 -12.69 7.01 -2.73
CA SER A 97 -13.87 6.60 -3.50
C SER A 97 -14.46 5.25 -3.05
N PHE A 98 -13.62 4.38 -2.49
CA PHE A 98 -14.01 3.10 -1.89
C PHE A 98 -13.05 2.72 -0.76
N ARG A 99 -13.29 1.59 -0.12
CA ARG A 99 -12.29 0.89 0.68
C ARG A 99 -12.37 -0.59 0.39
N ILE A 100 -11.22 -1.25 0.41
CA ILE A 100 -11.12 -2.69 0.20
C ILE A 100 -10.69 -3.37 1.49
N PHE A 101 -11.43 -4.40 1.84
CA PHE A 101 -11.13 -5.31 2.94
C PHE A 101 -10.61 -6.61 2.36
N THR A 102 -9.49 -7.11 2.86
CA THR A 102 -9.01 -8.46 2.51
C THR A 102 -8.42 -9.14 3.72
N TRP A 103 -8.71 -10.42 3.88
CA TRP A 103 -8.15 -11.27 4.92
C TRP A 103 -8.01 -12.69 4.40
N GLN A 104 -7.33 -13.51 5.17
CA GLN A 104 -7.21 -14.93 4.89
C GLN A 104 -7.37 -15.71 6.17
N PHE A 105 -7.58 -17.01 6.02
CA PHE A 105 -7.46 -17.95 7.10
C PHE A 105 -6.91 -19.27 6.55
N GLU A 106 -6.17 -19.97 7.40
CA GLU A 106 -5.52 -21.23 7.03
C GLU A 106 -6.54 -22.38 7.03
N ARG A 107 -6.53 -23.18 5.95
CA ARG A 107 -7.20 -24.49 5.85
C ARG A 107 -6.23 -25.59 6.31
N GLU A 108 -6.39 -26.80 5.81
CA GLU A 108 -5.49 -27.92 6.15
C GLU A 108 -4.10 -27.75 5.53
N SER A 109 -4.04 -27.42 4.23
CA SER A 109 -2.78 -27.37 3.46
C SER A 109 -2.58 -26.11 2.61
N PHE A 110 -3.56 -25.20 2.64
CA PHE A 110 -3.56 -23.97 1.85
C PHE A 110 -4.30 -22.85 2.58
N TYR A 111 -4.21 -21.63 2.07
CA TYR A 111 -4.92 -20.47 2.60
C TYR A 111 -6.12 -20.14 1.72
N ARG A 112 -7.22 -19.73 2.34
CA ARG A 112 -8.37 -19.17 1.60
C ARG A 112 -8.48 -17.68 1.88
N GLN A 113 -8.62 -16.90 0.83
CA GLN A 113 -8.77 -15.47 0.91
C GLN A 113 -10.24 -15.06 0.86
N ARG A 114 -10.51 -13.91 1.47
CA ARG A 114 -11.80 -13.25 1.47
C ARG A 114 -11.58 -11.78 1.23
N GLY A 115 -12.57 -11.13 0.66
CA GLY A 115 -12.58 -9.69 0.63
C GLY A 115 -13.93 -9.08 0.33
N ALA A 116 -13.98 -7.77 0.47
CA ALA A 116 -15.12 -6.97 0.06
C ALA A 116 -14.67 -5.55 -0.29
N ILE A 117 -15.30 -4.95 -1.29
CA ILE A 117 -15.16 -3.53 -1.60
C ILE A 117 -16.42 -2.82 -1.11
N GLN A 118 -16.26 -1.85 -0.22
CA GLN A 118 -17.33 -0.92 0.14
C GLN A 118 -17.12 0.40 -0.61
N MET A 119 -18.10 0.81 -1.38
CA MET A 119 -18.08 2.10 -2.07
C MET A 119 -18.49 3.22 -1.12
N LYS A 120 -17.90 4.41 -1.31
CA LYS A 120 -18.41 5.64 -0.68
C LYS A 120 -19.70 6.06 -1.38
N THR A 121 -20.76 6.26 -0.62
CA THR A 121 -22.06 6.73 -1.10
C THR A 121 -22.36 8.11 -0.50
N ALA A 122 -23.10 8.95 -1.23
CA ALA A 122 -23.40 10.31 -0.79
C ALA A 122 -24.38 10.33 0.40
N ASP A 123 -25.33 9.40 0.44
CA ASP A 123 -26.35 9.24 1.48
C ASP A 123 -25.87 8.38 2.68
N GLY A 124 -24.66 7.83 2.59
CA GLY A 124 -24.08 6.94 3.58
C GLY A 124 -24.67 5.53 3.59
N SER A 125 -25.47 5.15 2.58
CA SER A 125 -26.01 3.80 2.42
C SER A 125 -24.91 2.78 2.06
N LEU A 126 -25.14 1.50 2.37
CA LEU A 126 -24.19 0.45 2.05
C LEU A 126 -24.27 0.08 0.56
N LYS A 127 -23.18 0.35 -0.19
CA LYS A 127 -22.90 -0.29 -1.49
C LYS A 127 -21.67 -1.18 -1.35
N LEU A 128 -21.87 -2.49 -1.44
CA LEU A 128 -20.86 -3.51 -1.15
C LEU A 128 -20.73 -4.50 -2.30
N PHE A 129 -19.48 -4.80 -2.69
CA PHE A 129 -19.15 -5.89 -3.61
C PHE A 129 -18.37 -6.97 -2.84
N PRO A 130 -18.96 -8.14 -2.56
CA PRO A 130 -18.20 -9.26 -1.98
C PRO A 130 -17.22 -9.80 -3.02
N LEU A 131 -16.00 -10.11 -2.59
CA LEU A 131 -14.98 -10.74 -3.43
C LEU A 131 -15.00 -12.25 -3.20
N ILE A 132 -15.36 -12.99 -4.24
CA ILE A 132 -15.42 -14.45 -4.26
C ILE A 132 -14.11 -14.95 -4.87
N ASP A 133 -13.27 -15.48 -4.00
CA ASP A 133 -12.00 -16.11 -4.37
C ASP A 133 -12.25 -17.43 -5.10
N VAL A 134 -11.68 -17.56 -6.30
CA VAL A 134 -11.75 -18.76 -7.14
C VAL A 134 -10.36 -19.31 -7.50
N SER A 135 -9.33 -18.89 -6.77
CA SER A 135 -7.93 -19.25 -7.05
C SER A 135 -7.73 -20.76 -7.09
N GLU A 136 -8.36 -21.51 -6.17
CA GLU A 136 -8.31 -22.98 -6.11
C GLU A 136 -8.90 -23.69 -7.34
N PHE A 137 -9.75 -22.99 -8.10
CA PHE A 137 -10.42 -23.53 -9.30
C PHE A 137 -9.85 -22.95 -10.60
N THR A 138 -8.74 -22.21 -10.54
CA THR A 138 -8.19 -21.46 -11.68
C THR A 138 -6.79 -21.96 -12.03
N SER A 139 -6.64 -22.56 -13.21
CA SER A 139 -5.33 -23.03 -13.70
C SER A 139 -4.37 -21.89 -14.07
N THR A 140 -4.90 -20.83 -14.70
CA THR A 140 -4.11 -19.68 -15.15
C THR A 140 -4.72 -18.39 -14.61
N PRO A 141 -4.35 -17.95 -13.39
CA PRO A 141 -4.93 -16.75 -12.78
C PRO A 141 -4.58 -15.45 -13.51
N THR A 142 -3.55 -15.46 -14.36
CA THR A 142 -2.96 -14.27 -15.00
C THR A 142 -3.51 -13.97 -16.41
N ASP A 143 -4.49 -14.72 -16.89
CA ASP A 143 -4.91 -14.75 -18.31
C ASP A 143 -6.02 -13.75 -18.69
N SER A 144 -6.74 -13.20 -17.72
CA SER A 144 -7.99 -12.49 -17.98
C SER A 144 -8.38 -11.49 -16.89
N VAL A 145 -9.27 -10.56 -17.28
CA VAL A 145 -9.96 -9.67 -16.35
C VAL A 145 -10.93 -10.48 -15.51
N ARG A 146 -10.93 -10.24 -14.21
CA ARG A 146 -11.82 -10.87 -13.23
C ARG A 146 -12.78 -9.84 -12.65
N SER A 147 -13.97 -10.29 -12.28
CA SER A 147 -14.96 -9.54 -11.52
C SER A 147 -14.81 -9.82 -10.03
N ASN A 148 -15.67 -9.22 -9.20
CA ASN A 148 -15.76 -9.60 -7.80
C ASN A 148 -16.29 -11.03 -7.58
N LEU A 149 -16.90 -11.68 -8.57
CA LEU A 149 -17.46 -13.03 -8.43
C LEU A 149 -16.51 -14.16 -8.83
N ASN A 150 -15.35 -13.83 -9.39
CA ASN A 150 -14.32 -14.77 -9.81
C ASN A 150 -12.92 -14.16 -9.59
N TRP A 151 -12.75 -13.52 -8.43
CA TRP A 151 -11.55 -12.82 -8.02
C TRP A 151 -10.41 -13.79 -7.70
N ILE A 152 -9.17 -13.39 -7.97
CA ILE A 152 -7.97 -14.13 -7.56
C ILE A 152 -7.53 -13.57 -6.21
N GLY A 153 -7.59 -14.42 -5.19
CA GLY A 153 -7.43 -14.07 -3.79
C GLY A 153 -6.04 -13.56 -3.43
N ALA A 154 -6.00 -12.43 -2.71
CA ALA A 154 -4.79 -11.94 -2.04
C ALA A 154 -5.16 -11.04 -0.84
N ILE A 155 -4.28 -10.98 0.16
CA ILE A 155 -4.33 -9.92 1.17
C ILE A 155 -3.59 -8.71 0.62
N TYR A 156 -4.32 -7.66 0.29
CA TYR A 156 -3.71 -6.43 -0.21
C TYR A 156 -3.10 -5.62 0.92
N TYR A 157 -1.82 -5.30 0.84
CA TYR A 157 -1.12 -4.47 1.85
C TYR A 157 -0.77 -3.07 1.33
N LYS A 158 -0.89 -2.83 0.03
CA LYS A 158 -0.67 -1.52 -0.58
C LYS A 158 -1.66 -1.27 -1.71
N LEU A 159 -2.11 -0.03 -1.83
CA LEU A 159 -2.93 0.48 -2.93
C LEU A 159 -2.25 1.73 -3.48
N ILE A 160 -2.09 1.78 -4.80
CA ILE A 160 -1.47 2.87 -5.55
C ILE A 160 -2.50 3.42 -6.54
N GLU A 161 -2.84 4.70 -6.43
CA GLU A 161 -3.75 5.39 -7.36
C GLU A 161 -2.94 6.00 -8.52
N LYS A 162 -3.32 5.69 -9.76
CA LYS A 162 -2.77 6.30 -10.98
C LYS A 162 -3.90 6.77 -11.89
N ARG A 163 -3.65 7.80 -12.68
CA ARG A 163 -4.62 8.34 -13.65
C ARG A 163 -4.02 8.38 -15.04
N TYR A 164 -4.82 8.03 -16.05
CA TYR A 164 -4.45 8.11 -17.45
C TYR A 164 -5.73 8.17 -18.31
N ASN A 165 -5.76 9.05 -19.32
CA ASN A 165 -6.92 9.25 -20.21
C ASN A 165 -8.28 9.32 -19.49
N ASN A 166 -8.37 10.18 -18.48
CA ASN A 166 -9.56 10.39 -17.65
C ASN A 166 -10.09 9.13 -16.93
N LYS A 167 -9.29 8.07 -16.85
CA LYS A 167 -9.57 6.85 -16.08
C LYS A 167 -8.62 6.75 -14.88
N THR A 168 -9.16 6.37 -13.73
CA THR A 168 -8.38 6.05 -12.53
C THR A 168 -8.14 4.55 -12.45
N TYR A 169 -6.92 4.18 -12.08
CA TYR A 169 -6.43 2.82 -11.95
C TYR A 169 -5.91 2.64 -10.52
N TYR A 170 -6.38 1.60 -9.83
CA TYR A 170 -5.98 1.30 -8.47
C TYR A 170 -5.12 0.04 -8.49
N THR A 171 -3.80 0.20 -8.46
CA THR A 171 -2.89 -0.94 -8.40
C THR A 171 -2.80 -1.44 -6.97
N LEU A 172 -3.06 -2.73 -6.77
CA LEU A 172 -3.09 -3.42 -5.50
C LEU A 172 -1.90 -4.35 -5.40
N LEU A 173 -1.11 -4.21 -4.33
CA LEU A 173 -0.03 -5.14 -4.01
C LEU A 173 -0.53 -6.12 -2.97
N GLY A 174 -0.53 -7.40 -3.30
CA GLY A 174 -1.13 -8.48 -2.52
C GLY A 174 -0.12 -9.52 -2.08
N LEU A 175 -0.37 -10.11 -0.91
CA LEU A 175 0.30 -11.32 -0.43
C LEU A 175 -0.69 -12.48 -0.50
N ASP A 176 -0.20 -13.62 -0.97
CA ASP A 176 -0.88 -14.88 -0.94
C ASP A 176 0.10 -15.92 -0.41
N ASP A 177 -0.18 -16.44 0.79
CA ASP A 177 0.66 -17.49 1.39
C ASP A 177 0.60 -18.80 0.60
N ASN A 178 -0.30 -18.94 -0.38
CA ASN A 178 -0.35 -20.04 -1.32
C ASN A 178 -0.35 -21.42 -0.63
N GLU A 179 0.68 -22.24 -0.88
CA GLU A 179 0.82 -23.61 -0.40
C GLU A 179 2.05 -23.77 0.51
N PHE A 180 2.30 -24.96 1.04
CA PHE A 180 3.43 -25.21 1.96
C PHE A 180 4.82 -24.87 1.38
N SER A 181 5.03 -24.98 0.06
CA SER A 181 6.36 -24.85 -0.55
C SER A 181 6.68 -23.48 -1.15
N THR A 182 5.67 -22.63 -1.38
CA THR A 182 5.85 -21.32 -2.01
C THR A 182 4.99 -20.24 -1.37
N THR A 183 5.36 -18.98 -1.62
CA THR A 183 4.57 -17.79 -1.33
C THR A 183 4.46 -16.98 -2.61
N LYS A 184 3.32 -16.30 -2.80
CA LYS A 184 3.04 -15.44 -3.95
C LYS A 184 2.87 -13.99 -3.52
N LYS A 185 3.42 -13.07 -4.30
CA LYS A 185 3.06 -11.65 -4.24
C LYS A 185 2.44 -11.22 -5.56
N TRP A 186 1.31 -10.56 -5.46
CA TRP A 186 0.48 -10.16 -6.60
C TRP A 186 0.60 -8.66 -6.84
N ILE A 187 0.64 -8.26 -8.11
CA ILE A 187 0.29 -6.91 -8.56
C ILE A 187 -0.96 -7.04 -9.42
N ASP A 188 -2.08 -6.54 -8.92
CA ASP A 188 -3.35 -6.55 -9.64
C ASP A 188 -3.83 -5.10 -9.83
N VAL A 189 -4.53 -4.83 -10.93
CA VAL A 189 -5.05 -3.47 -11.21
C VAL A 189 -6.56 -3.52 -11.12
N LEU A 190 -7.11 -2.87 -10.10
CA LEU A 190 -8.54 -2.66 -9.93
C LEU A 190 -8.98 -1.42 -10.71
N THR A 191 -10.03 -1.58 -11.51
CA THR A 191 -10.78 -0.51 -12.15
C THR A 191 -12.28 -0.73 -11.92
N PHE A 192 -13.10 0.27 -12.24
CA PHE A 192 -14.57 0.11 -12.23
C PHE A 192 -15.11 0.31 -13.65
N ASN A 193 -16.02 -0.55 -14.07
CA ASN A 193 -16.70 -0.39 -15.36
C ASN A 193 -17.72 0.75 -15.32
N SER A 194 -18.40 1.01 -16.44
CA SER A 194 -19.43 2.06 -16.55
C SER A 194 -20.60 1.87 -15.58
N ASN A 195 -20.88 0.63 -15.16
CA ASN A 195 -21.91 0.31 -14.17
C ASN A 195 -21.39 0.44 -12.71
N GLY A 196 -20.13 0.85 -12.54
CA GLY A 196 -19.48 0.95 -11.23
C GLY A 196 -19.18 -0.39 -10.58
N GLN A 197 -19.09 -1.48 -11.36
CA GLN A 197 -18.68 -2.81 -10.86
C GLN A 197 -17.15 -2.96 -10.93
N PRO A 198 -16.53 -3.59 -9.93
CA PRO A 198 -15.08 -3.78 -9.89
C PRO A 198 -14.59 -4.77 -10.96
N GLN A 199 -13.47 -4.44 -11.57
CA GLN A 199 -12.74 -5.26 -12.55
C GLN A 199 -11.28 -5.34 -12.15
N PHE A 200 -10.77 -6.56 -11.98
CA PHE A 200 -9.40 -6.87 -11.57
C PHE A 200 -8.60 -7.40 -12.74
N GLY A 201 -7.50 -6.73 -13.02
CA GLY A 201 -6.55 -7.09 -14.05
C GLY A 201 -6.87 -6.47 -15.41
N GLY A 202 -5.94 -6.65 -16.34
CA GLY A 202 -5.97 -6.07 -17.68
C GLY A 202 -4.55 -6.00 -18.24
N PRO A 203 -4.37 -5.65 -19.53
CA PRO A 203 -3.06 -5.58 -20.20
C PRO A 203 -2.26 -4.35 -19.75
N TYR A 204 -1.99 -4.27 -18.44
CA TYR A 204 -1.35 -3.15 -17.77
C TYR A 204 0.09 -3.43 -17.42
N PHE A 205 0.69 -4.54 -17.85
CA PHE A 205 2.06 -4.90 -17.55
C PHE A 205 2.82 -5.17 -18.84
N ALA A 206 3.91 -4.43 -19.05
CA ALA A 206 4.79 -4.62 -20.19
C ALA A 206 6.18 -5.05 -19.70
N TYR A 207 6.54 -6.29 -20.01
CA TYR A 207 7.85 -6.88 -19.70
C TYR A 207 8.21 -7.96 -20.72
N LYS A 208 9.50 -8.30 -20.82
CA LYS A 208 9.96 -9.40 -21.66
C LYS A 208 9.57 -10.73 -21.04
N ASN A 209 9.08 -11.67 -21.86
CA ASN A 209 8.80 -13.02 -21.39
C ASN A 209 10.05 -13.65 -20.76
N ASP A 210 9.83 -14.30 -19.63
CA ASP A 210 10.83 -14.91 -18.76
C ASP A 210 10.20 -16.16 -18.14
N SER A 211 10.98 -17.22 -17.94
CA SER A 211 10.51 -18.49 -17.39
C SER A 211 9.97 -18.39 -15.95
N ILE A 212 10.41 -17.37 -15.21
CA ILE A 212 9.99 -17.17 -13.82
C ILE A 212 8.80 -16.24 -13.65
N LYS A 213 8.46 -15.44 -14.66
CA LYS A 213 7.35 -14.46 -14.66
C LYS A 213 6.13 -14.99 -15.43
N PRO A 214 4.90 -14.46 -15.22
CA PRO A 214 3.75 -14.86 -16.02
C PRO A 214 3.96 -14.56 -17.50
N ALA A 215 3.48 -15.42 -18.40
CA ALA A 215 3.58 -15.18 -19.83
C ALA A 215 2.74 -13.97 -20.27
N GLN A 216 3.27 -13.18 -21.20
CA GLN A 216 2.56 -12.07 -21.83
C GLN A 216 1.52 -12.57 -22.85
N PRO A 217 0.33 -11.94 -22.95
CA PRO A 217 -0.14 -10.81 -22.14
C PRO A 217 -0.52 -11.24 -20.72
N ALA A 218 0.05 -10.57 -19.71
CA ALA A 218 -0.26 -10.84 -18.30
C ALA A 218 -1.28 -9.82 -17.78
N PHE A 219 -2.44 -10.31 -17.33
CA PHE A 219 -3.52 -9.47 -16.79
C PHE A 219 -3.29 -9.08 -15.33
N ARG A 220 -2.43 -9.84 -14.65
CA ARG A 220 -1.92 -9.58 -13.30
C ARG A 220 -0.52 -10.13 -13.21
N PHE A 221 0.35 -9.48 -12.44
CA PHE A 221 1.72 -9.94 -12.23
C PHE A 221 1.81 -10.78 -10.97
N CYS A 222 2.51 -11.91 -11.04
CA CYS A 222 2.76 -12.81 -9.92
C CYS A 222 4.27 -12.97 -9.73
N LEU A 223 4.73 -12.69 -8.52
CA LEU A 223 6.06 -13.05 -8.05
C LEU A 223 5.91 -14.24 -7.10
N GLU A 224 6.18 -15.44 -7.58
CA GLU A 224 6.13 -16.67 -6.79
C GLU A 224 7.53 -17.14 -6.44
N TYR A 225 7.76 -17.45 -5.16
CA TYR A 225 9.07 -17.75 -4.62
C TYR A 225 9.00 -18.80 -3.52
N LYS A 226 10.17 -19.35 -3.15
CA LYS A 226 10.33 -20.36 -2.10
C LYS A 226 9.76 -19.89 -0.76
N LYS A 227 9.01 -20.76 -0.08
CA LYS A 227 8.48 -20.50 1.26
C LYS A 227 9.59 -20.06 2.23
N ASP A 228 9.23 -19.24 3.20
CA ASP A 228 10.11 -18.72 4.26
C ASP A 228 11.24 -17.78 3.79
N THR A 229 11.39 -17.59 2.48
CA THR A 229 12.23 -16.53 1.94
C THR A 229 11.49 -15.19 1.95
N ARG A 230 12.23 -14.09 2.02
CA ARG A 230 11.67 -12.73 2.15
C ARG A 230 11.89 -11.93 0.87
N ALA A 231 11.22 -12.30 -0.21
CA ALA A 231 11.23 -11.50 -1.43
C ALA A 231 10.45 -10.19 -1.24
N ARG A 232 11.06 -9.05 -1.55
CA ARG A 232 10.44 -7.72 -1.53
C ARG A 232 9.56 -7.55 -2.77
N LEU A 233 8.41 -6.93 -2.55
CA LEU A 233 7.58 -6.30 -3.58
C LEU A 233 6.87 -5.16 -2.86
N ASN A 234 7.12 -3.91 -3.24
CA ASN A 234 6.50 -2.76 -2.60
C ASN A 234 6.55 -1.53 -3.52
N TYR A 235 5.73 -0.52 -3.22
CA TYR A 235 5.79 0.76 -3.90
C TYR A 235 6.75 1.73 -3.21
N ASP A 236 7.68 2.27 -3.97
CA ASP A 236 8.55 3.37 -3.55
C ASP A 236 7.93 4.70 -4.00
N GLN A 237 7.60 5.55 -3.03
CA GLN A 237 6.94 6.83 -3.30
C GLN A 237 7.90 7.86 -3.89
N ASP A 238 9.18 7.82 -3.52
CA ASP A 238 10.18 8.80 -3.97
C ASP A 238 10.60 8.50 -5.41
N MET A 239 10.73 7.23 -5.77
CA MET A 239 11.05 6.77 -7.13
C MET A 239 9.82 6.65 -8.04
N ASP A 240 8.61 6.79 -7.49
CA ASP A 240 7.31 6.63 -8.18
C ASP A 240 7.20 5.29 -8.95
N MET A 241 7.64 4.19 -8.33
CA MET A 241 7.67 2.86 -8.97
C MET A 241 7.40 1.72 -7.98
N ILE A 242 6.93 0.59 -8.51
CA ILE A 242 6.89 -0.66 -7.75
C ILE A 242 8.27 -1.30 -7.85
N LEU A 243 8.92 -1.54 -6.72
CA LEU A 243 10.19 -2.25 -6.62
C LEU A 243 9.96 -3.68 -6.16
N PHE A 244 10.66 -4.63 -6.76
CA PHE A 244 10.64 -6.02 -6.34
C PHE A 244 11.98 -6.70 -6.55
N ASP A 245 12.25 -7.73 -5.76
CA ASP A 245 13.50 -8.47 -5.85
C ASP A 245 13.58 -9.26 -7.17
N HIS A 246 14.76 -9.24 -7.78
CA HIS A 246 15.09 -10.22 -8.79
C HIS A 246 15.20 -11.61 -8.14
N LEU A 247 14.66 -12.63 -8.79
CA LEU A 247 14.67 -14.00 -8.26
C LEU A 247 15.56 -14.90 -9.10
N VAL A 248 16.36 -15.71 -8.43
CA VAL A 248 17.20 -16.75 -9.02
C VAL A 248 16.85 -18.10 -8.42
N SER A 249 17.07 -19.18 -9.18
CA SER A 249 16.86 -20.53 -8.69
C SER A 249 18.10 -21.04 -7.97
N GLU A 250 17.92 -21.59 -6.76
CA GLU A 250 18.96 -22.35 -6.05
C GLU A 250 19.25 -23.72 -6.71
N SER A 251 18.47 -24.08 -7.73
CA SER A 251 18.68 -25.29 -8.53
C SER A 251 18.98 -24.96 -9.98
N SER A 252 19.47 -25.93 -10.74
CA SER A 252 19.68 -25.79 -12.18
C SER A 252 18.39 -25.57 -12.98
N ASN A 253 17.21 -25.76 -12.37
CA ASN A 253 15.92 -25.60 -13.03
C ASN A 253 15.18 -24.36 -12.50
N GLN A 254 15.00 -23.35 -13.35
CA GLN A 254 14.32 -22.09 -13.01
C GLN A 254 12.79 -22.20 -13.00
N SER A 255 12.20 -23.25 -13.58
CA SER A 255 10.74 -23.39 -13.59
C SER A 255 10.17 -23.82 -12.23
N LYS A 256 11.02 -24.32 -11.33
CA LYS A 256 10.64 -24.75 -9.98
C LYS A 256 10.49 -23.53 -9.05
N LYS A 257 9.26 -23.06 -8.88
CA LYS A 257 8.96 -21.86 -8.07
C LYS A 257 9.44 -21.97 -6.60
N TYR A 258 9.44 -23.18 -6.03
CA TYR A 258 9.92 -23.47 -4.68
C TYR A 258 11.45 -23.42 -4.51
N THR A 259 12.21 -23.17 -5.57
CA THR A 259 13.67 -22.95 -5.49
C THR A 259 14.06 -21.50 -5.76
N LEU A 260 13.09 -20.62 -6.03
CA LEU A 260 13.36 -19.23 -6.37
C LEU A 260 13.56 -18.40 -5.09
N ILE A 261 14.70 -17.71 -5.02
CA ILE A 261 15.09 -16.84 -3.91
C ILE A 261 15.56 -15.47 -4.43
N PRO A 262 15.49 -14.39 -3.63
CA PRO A 262 16.12 -13.12 -3.96
C PRO A 262 17.64 -13.23 -4.08
N ASP A 263 18.24 -12.60 -5.09
CA ASP A 263 19.70 -12.55 -5.26
C ASP A 263 20.34 -11.23 -4.78
N GLY A 264 19.52 -10.24 -4.43
CA GLY A 264 19.93 -8.92 -3.97
C GLY A 264 19.82 -7.82 -5.02
N ASP A 265 19.65 -8.16 -6.31
CA ASP A 265 19.33 -7.18 -7.34
C ASP A 265 17.83 -6.82 -7.27
N SER A 266 17.49 -5.61 -7.73
CA SER A 266 16.10 -5.12 -7.75
C SER A 266 15.65 -4.79 -9.15
N GLU A 267 14.49 -5.33 -9.50
CA GLU A 267 13.70 -4.96 -10.66
C GLU A 267 12.61 -3.95 -10.25
N GLY A 268 11.95 -3.34 -11.23
CA GLY A 268 10.83 -2.46 -10.94
C GLY A 268 9.82 -2.32 -12.06
N PHE A 269 8.70 -1.70 -11.72
CA PHE A 269 7.67 -1.27 -12.66
C PHE A 269 7.39 0.22 -12.47
N LYS A 270 7.50 0.98 -13.57
CA LYS A 270 7.16 2.42 -13.59
C LYS A 270 5.88 2.65 -14.38
N TRP A 271 4.98 3.46 -13.83
CA TRP A 271 3.71 3.75 -14.50
C TRP A 271 3.92 4.73 -15.65
N GLN A 272 3.61 4.32 -16.87
CA GLN A 272 3.71 5.14 -18.08
C GLN A 272 2.60 4.76 -19.06
N ASN A 273 1.96 5.75 -19.69
CA ASN A 273 0.99 5.54 -20.77
C ASN A 273 -0.14 4.54 -20.44
N GLY A 274 -0.61 4.53 -19.19
CA GLY A 274 -1.70 3.67 -18.73
C GLY A 274 -1.30 2.23 -18.38
N ARG A 275 0.00 1.93 -18.28
CA ARG A 275 0.54 0.62 -17.91
C ARG A 275 1.81 0.73 -17.06
N TRP A 276 2.17 -0.38 -16.43
CA TRP A 276 3.41 -0.60 -15.69
C TRP A 276 4.49 -1.12 -16.65
N GLU A 277 5.48 -0.29 -16.93
CA GLU A 277 6.65 -0.60 -17.76
C GLU A 277 7.77 -1.18 -16.89
N HIS A 278 8.31 -2.31 -17.30
CA HIS A 278 9.35 -3.00 -16.56
C HIS A 278 10.72 -2.34 -16.68
N ILE A 279 11.40 -2.23 -15.53
CA ILE A 279 12.77 -1.76 -15.37
C ILE A 279 13.58 -2.95 -14.87
N VAL A 280 14.44 -3.48 -15.73
CA VAL A 280 15.22 -4.71 -15.45
C VAL A 280 16.19 -4.52 -14.30
N LYS A 281 16.86 -3.37 -14.22
CA LYS A 281 17.81 -3.07 -13.15
C LYS A 281 17.57 -1.65 -12.65
N VAL A 282 17.08 -1.54 -11.43
CA VAL A 282 16.76 -0.24 -10.81
C VAL A 282 18.01 0.43 -10.26
N PHE A 283 18.87 -0.35 -9.61
CA PHE A 283 20.11 0.14 -9.02
C PHE A 283 21.30 -0.29 -9.87
N ASN A 284 21.92 0.67 -10.57
CA ASN A 284 23.22 0.46 -11.19
C ASN A 284 24.29 0.78 -10.14
N SER A 285 24.67 -0.20 -9.35
CA SER A 285 25.90 -0.14 -8.57
C SER A 285 27.10 -0.28 -9.50
N SER A 286 27.37 0.75 -10.30
CA SER A 286 28.72 0.98 -10.79
C SER A 286 29.43 1.77 -9.70
N LEU A 287 30.08 1.06 -8.76
CA LEU A 287 31.33 1.65 -8.27
C LEU A 287 32.19 1.79 -9.53
N GLU A 288 32.67 3.00 -9.83
CA GLU A 288 33.70 3.13 -10.87
C GLU A 288 34.84 2.14 -10.54
N ASP A 289 35.36 1.43 -11.55
CA ASP A 289 36.48 0.50 -11.37
C ASP A 289 37.59 1.21 -10.58
N GLY A 290 37.88 0.72 -9.37
CA GLY A 290 38.84 1.33 -8.45
C GLY A 290 38.26 2.04 -7.21
N GLN A 291 36.93 2.17 -7.08
CA GLN A 291 36.28 2.73 -5.87
C GLN A 291 35.76 1.67 -4.87
N ALA A 292 36.02 0.38 -5.12
CA ALA A 292 35.86 -0.62 -4.06
C ALA A 292 36.78 -0.22 -2.89
N PRO A 293 36.28 -0.04 -1.66
CA PRO A 293 37.15 0.31 -0.54
C PRO A 293 38.11 -0.85 -0.31
N VAL A 294 39.34 -0.69 -0.82
CA VAL A 294 40.44 -1.60 -0.53
C VAL A 294 40.71 -1.44 0.97
N PRO A 295 40.53 -2.47 1.80
CA PRO A 295 40.97 -2.37 3.18
C PRO A 295 42.47 -2.07 3.14
N LEU A 296 42.86 -0.90 3.66
CA LEU A 296 44.26 -0.55 3.79
C LEU A 296 44.96 -1.68 4.55
N PRO A 297 46.06 -2.26 4.03
CA PRO A 297 46.77 -3.31 4.75
C PRO A 297 47.21 -2.76 6.10
N ILE A 298 46.66 -3.35 7.17
CA ILE A 298 46.91 -2.91 8.56
C ILE A 298 48.33 -3.28 9.01
N LYS A 299 49.00 -4.20 8.31
CA LYS A 299 50.33 -4.73 8.66
C LYS A 299 51.38 -4.27 7.65
N GLY A 300 52.50 -3.75 8.15
CA GLY A 300 53.71 -3.58 7.34
C GLY A 300 54.42 -4.91 7.09
N ASP A 301 55.45 -4.90 6.24
CA ASP A 301 56.18 -6.09 5.74
C ASP A 301 56.81 -6.98 6.85
N GLY A 302 56.86 -6.50 8.09
CA GLY A 302 57.30 -7.24 9.29
C GLY A 302 56.18 -7.74 10.21
N GLY A 303 54.90 -7.62 9.83
CA GLY A 303 53.75 -8.15 10.59
C GLY A 303 53.23 -7.28 11.74
N ALA A 304 53.90 -6.16 12.06
CA ALA A 304 53.43 -5.18 13.05
C ALA A 304 52.39 -4.22 12.45
N SER A 305 51.38 -3.86 13.25
CA SER A 305 50.35 -2.90 12.87
C SER A 305 50.90 -1.47 12.82
N ASP A 306 50.69 -0.77 11.72
CA ASP A 306 51.14 0.61 11.55
C ASP A 306 50.15 1.58 12.24
N GLU A 307 50.32 1.77 13.55
CA GLU A 307 49.39 2.51 14.43
C GLU A 307 49.11 3.93 13.93
N LYS A 308 50.07 4.56 13.27
CA LYS A 308 49.90 5.90 12.69
C LYS A 308 48.88 5.89 11.56
N LYS A 309 48.90 4.88 10.69
CA LYS A 309 47.93 4.74 9.59
C LYS A 309 46.53 4.40 10.13
N LEU A 310 46.44 3.58 11.18
CA LEU A 310 45.19 3.27 11.86
C LEU A 310 44.55 4.50 12.49
N TRP A 311 45.36 5.36 13.12
CA TRP A 311 44.90 6.62 13.69
C TRP A 311 44.41 7.60 12.61
N GLU A 312 45.17 7.77 11.53
CA GLU A 312 44.78 8.62 10.39
C GLU A 312 43.50 8.13 9.70
N GLN A 313 43.33 6.81 9.55
CA GLN A 313 42.11 6.24 8.97
C GLN A 313 40.90 6.41 9.89
N SER A 314 41.08 6.29 11.21
CA SER A 314 40.04 6.55 12.20
C SER A 314 39.60 8.01 12.18
N LEU A 315 40.54 8.95 12.05
CA LEU A 315 40.24 10.38 11.89
C LEU A 315 39.42 10.65 10.62
N ARG A 316 39.80 10.08 9.48
CA ARG A 316 39.03 10.25 8.22
C ARG A 316 37.64 9.64 8.29
N ASN A 317 37.48 8.50 8.96
CA ASN A 317 36.17 7.88 9.16
C ASN A 317 35.29 8.73 10.08
N MET A 318 35.85 9.31 11.15
CA MET A 318 35.14 10.25 12.02
C MET A 318 34.72 11.53 11.28
N GLU A 319 35.56 12.07 10.40
CA GLU A 319 35.20 13.23 9.57
C GLU A 319 34.06 12.91 8.58
N LYS A 320 34.10 11.73 7.94
CA LYS A 320 33.01 11.27 7.05
C LYS A 320 31.70 11.07 7.79
N GLU A 321 31.74 10.52 9.00
CA GLU A 321 30.54 10.37 9.85
C GLU A 321 30.01 11.73 10.32
N LYS A 322 30.88 12.68 10.65
CA LYS A 322 30.47 14.07 10.95
C LYS A 322 29.81 14.75 9.74
N ALA A 323 30.34 14.55 8.53
CA ALA A 323 29.76 15.09 7.30
C ALA A 323 28.37 14.49 7.01
N LYS A 324 28.22 13.17 7.13
CA LYS A 324 26.91 12.49 7.01
C LYS A 324 25.89 12.94 8.06
N ALA A 325 26.33 13.15 9.31
CA ALA A 325 25.48 13.65 10.38
C ALA A 325 25.02 15.11 10.14
N GLN A 326 25.81 15.93 9.44
CA GLN A 326 25.43 17.29 9.05
C GLN A 326 24.43 17.32 7.89
N GLU A 327 24.46 16.34 6.99
CA GLU A 327 23.49 16.21 5.89
C GLU A 327 22.12 15.69 6.37
N GLN A 328 22.07 14.94 7.47
CA GLN A 328 20.83 14.34 8.00
C GLN A 328 20.07 15.21 9.03
N GLN A 329 20.53 16.43 9.34
CA GLN A 329 19.78 17.32 10.23
C GLN A 329 18.52 17.90 9.54
N PRO A 330 17.31 17.74 10.12
CA PRO A 330 16.08 18.23 9.50
C PRO A 330 16.06 19.76 9.39
N SER A 331 15.53 20.25 8.27
CA SER A 331 15.48 21.66 7.84
C SER A 331 14.85 22.65 8.83
N SER A 332 14.21 22.15 9.90
CA SER A 332 13.61 22.95 10.97
C SER A 332 14.63 23.56 11.95
N GLN A 333 15.83 23.01 12.11
CA GLN A 333 16.86 23.58 12.99
C GLN A 333 17.68 24.70 12.30
N LYS A 334 17.88 24.63 10.98
CA LYS A 334 18.56 25.69 10.20
C LYS A 334 17.82 27.04 10.25
N LYS A 335 16.49 27.03 10.34
CA LYS A 335 15.70 28.28 10.49
C LYS A 335 15.84 28.93 11.87
N LYS A 336 16.03 28.17 12.96
CA LYS A 336 16.21 28.74 14.31
C LYS A 336 17.58 29.40 14.51
N LEU A 337 18.64 28.89 13.87
CA LEU A 337 19.96 29.53 13.95
C LEU A 337 20.03 30.87 13.20
N GLN A 338 19.37 31.00 12.04
CA GLN A 338 19.37 32.26 11.29
C GLN A 338 18.50 33.35 11.93
N GLN A 339 17.47 32.98 12.69
CA GLN A 339 16.59 33.95 13.35
C GLN A 339 17.23 34.54 14.63
N ASN A 340 18.08 33.78 15.32
CA ASN A 340 18.81 34.26 16.50
C ASN A 340 20.05 35.13 16.19
N GLN A 341 20.48 35.24 14.92
CA GLN A 341 21.58 36.12 14.51
C GLN A 341 21.11 37.51 14.03
N ARG A 342 19.80 37.79 14.02
CA ARG A 342 19.22 39.08 13.60
C ARG A 342 18.64 39.92 14.75
N ALA A 343 18.87 39.53 16.00
CA ALA A 343 18.35 40.25 17.16
C ALA A 343 19.50 40.68 18.10
N ASP A 344 20.26 41.68 17.69
CA ASP A 344 20.99 42.54 18.64
C ASP A 344 21.11 43.98 18.10
N PRO A 345 20.33 44.93 18.64
CA PRO A 345 20.57 46.35 18.43
C PRO A 345 20.92 47.02 19.77
N ARG A 346 22.19 46.93 20.18
CA ARG A 346 22.78 47.89 21.12
C ARG A 346 24.23 48.17 20.73
N GLU A 347 24.43 49.31 20.08
CA GLU A 347 25.40 50.34 20.48
C GLU A 347 25.53 51.37 19.34
N ALA A 348 25.02 52.57 19.60
CA ALA A 348 25.44 53.78 18.91
C ALA A 348 25.95 54.73 19.99
N PRO A 349 27.20 55.24 19.92
CA PRO A 349 27.65 56.25 20.84
C PRO A 349 27.28 57.65 20.33
N SER A 350 27.04 58.51 21.30
CA SER A 350 26.88 59.96 21.22
C SER A 350 28.08 60.67 20.56
N ASN A 351 27.81 61.49 19.54
CA ASN A 351 28.10 62.93 19.50
C ASN A 351 27.55 63.56 18.22
#